data_AF-A0AAX2A9V4-F1
#
_entry.id   AF-A0AAX2A9V4-F1
#
_cell.length_a   1.000
_cell.length_b   1.000
_cell.length_c   1.000
_cell.angle_alpha   90.00
_cell.angle_beta   90.00
_cell.angle_gamma   90.00
#
_symmetry.space_group_name_H-M   'P 1'
#
loop_
_entity.id
_entity.type
_entity.pdbx_description
1 polymer ?
#
loop_
_entity_poly.entity_id
_entity_poly.type
_entity_poly.pdbx_seq_one_letter_code
_entity_poly.pdbx_strand_id
1 'polypeptide(L)'
;MKLQGITIDFYDKRTCGLLPDLCAQWDIRYDELEDNEELLKYWEESLKKVLAKTDKVVSGNVEGKSILYSADEEAIKIIKEEFSELELQTIEYEDIIRCEHCITHDYLEE
;
A
#
# COMPACT_ATOMS: atom_id res chain seq x y z
N MET A 1 -7.99 15.86 -5.10
CA MET A 1 -8.92 15.14 -4.20
C MET A 1 -8.07 14.37 -3.22
N LYS A 2 -8.31 14.46 -1.91
CA LYS A 2 -7.45 13.78 -0.93
C LYS A 2 -7.88 12.33 -0.74
N LEU A 3 -6.93 11.43 -0.82
CA LEU A 3 -7.09 10.03 -0.49
C LEU A 3 -6.33 9.69 0.79
N GLN A 4 -6.83 8.72 1.55
CA GLN A 4 -6.13 8.16 2.71
C GLN A 4 -5.86 6.67 2.52
N GLY A 5 -4.70 6.22 3.02
CA GLY A 5 -4.27 4.86 2.73
C GLY A 5 -2.84 4.56 3.18
N ILE A 6 -2.25 3.55 2.56
CA ILE A 6 -0.94 3.00 2.90
C ILE A 6 -0.03 3.03 1.67
N THR A 7 1.24 3.38 1.90
CA THR A 7 2.33 3.21 0.94
C THR A 7 3.39 2.30 1.56
N ILE A 8 3.84 1.31 0.80
CA ILE A 8 5.01 0.48 1.11
C ILE A 8 6.06 0.70 0.03
N ASP A 9 7.27 1.04 0.48
CA ASP A 9 8.44 1.20 -0.38
C ASP A 9 9.34 -0.03 -0.21
N PHE A 10 9.34 -0.91 -1.21
CA PHE A 10 10.17 -2.13 -1.26
C PHE A 10 11.62 -1.86 -1.69
N TYR A 11 11.99 -0.61 -1.93
CA TYR A 11 13.37 -0.20 -2.18
C TYR A 11 13.97 0.58 -1.01
N ASP A 12 13.14 0.98 -0.04
CA ASP A 12 13.57 1.73 1.14
C ASP A 12 13.58 0.87 2.41
N LYS A 13 14.78 0.54 2.88
CA LYS A 13 14.99 -0.18 4.15
C LYS A 13 14.31 0.45 5.38
N ARG A 14 13.93 1.73 5.33
CA ARG A 14 13.15 2.37 6.40
C ARG A 14 11.77 1.75 6.56
N THR A 15 11.22 1.10 5.55
CA THR A 15 9.99 0.30 5.62
C THR A 15 10.07 -0.79 6.69
N CYS A 16 11.25 -1.39 6.90
CA CYS A 16 11.47 -2.33 7.99
C CYS A 16 11.42 -1.70 9.39
N GLY A 17 11.57 -0.38 9.50
CA GLY A 17 11.33 0.33 10.76
C GLY A 17 9.85 0.42 11.12
N LEU A 18 8.95 0.31 10.13
CA LEU A 18 7.51 0.28 10.32
C LEU A 18 7.01 -1.14 10.62
N LEU A 19 7.63 -2.15 9.99
CA LEU A 19 7.27 -3.56 10.13
C LEU A 19 8.52 -4.40 10.51
N PRO A 20 9.08 -4.20 11.71
CA PRO A 20 10.35 -4.81 12.10
C PRO A 20 10.29 -6.34 12.19
N ASP A 21 9.14 -6.89 12.59
CA ASP A 21 8.96 -8.33 12.69
C ASP A 21 9.05 -9.03 11.32
N LEU A 22 8.54 -8.38 10.26
CA LEU A 22 8.59 -8.89 8.88
C LEU A 22 9.98 -8.77 8.23
N CYS A 23 10.87 -7.99 8.82
CA CYS A 23 12.25 -7.85 8.35
C CYS A 23 13.27 -8.50 9.28
N ALA A 24 12.82 -9.21 10.33
CA ALA A 24 13.72 -9.80 11.33
C ALA A 24 14.67 -10.85 10.73
N GLN A 25 14.22 -11.56 9.68
CA GLN A 25 15.03 -12.55 8.96
C GLN A 25 15.66 -12.01 7.67
N TRP A 26 15.35 -10.77 7.30
CA TRP A 26 15.90 -10.14 6.10
C TRP A 26 17.35 -9.75 6.34
N ASP A 27 18.25 -10.33 5.55
CA ASP A 27 19.68 -10.06 5.65
C ASP A 27 20.00 -8.75 4.94
N ILE A 28 20.48 -7.76 5.70
CA ILE A 28 20.88 -6.44 5.21
C ILE A 28 21.96 -6.46 4.11
N ARG A 29 22.56 -7.62 3.83
CA ARG A 29 23.48 -7.84 2.70
C ARG A 29 22.76 -7.92 1.35
N TYR A 30 21.44 -8.11 1.33
CA TYR A 30 20.63 -7.91 0.13
C TYR A 30 20.30 -6.41 0.01
N ASP A 31 20.56 -5.84 -1.16
CA ASP A 31 20.42 -4.39 -1.38
C ASP A 31 18.94 -3.94 -1.47
N GLU A 32 18.00 -4.86 -1.72
CA GLU A 32 16.59 -4.55 -2.06
C GLU A 32 15.61 -5.31 -1.14
N LEU A 33 14.57 -4.62 -0.62
CA LEU A 33 13.49 -5.27 0.14
C LEU A 33 12.49 -6.00 -0.75
N GLU A 34 12.57 -5.85 -2.08
CA GLU A 34 11.75 -6.63 -3.00
C GLU A 34 12.02 -8.13 -2.88
N ASP A 35 13.21 -8.53 -2.40
CA ASP A 35 13.54 -9.93 -2.11
C ASP A 35 13.00 -10.41 -0.75
N ASN A 36 12.39 -9.54 0.05
CA ASN A 36 11.78 -9.92 1.32
C ASN A 36 10.42 -10.59 1.11
N GLU A 37 10.44 -11.92 0.95
CA GLU A 37 9.25 -12.74 0.75
C GLU A 37 8.19 -12.56 1.85
N GLU A 38 8.58 -12.35 3.11
CA GLU A 38 7.63 -12.15 4.21
C GLU A 38 6.89 -10.82 4.07
N LEU A 39 7.62 -9.74 3.75
CA LEU A 39 7.04 -8.41 3.54
C LEU A 39 6.15 -8.37 2.30
N LEU A 40 6.58 -8.99 1.20
CA LEU A 40 5.78 -9.14 -0.02
C LEU A 40 4.48 -9.89 0.27
N LYS A 41 4.59 -11.04 0.94
CA LYS A 41 3.44 -11.87 1.26
C LYS A 41 2.45 -11.15 2.17
N TYR A 42 2.94 -10.45 3.19
CA TYR A 42 2.11 -9.60 4.04
C TYR A 42 1.32 -8.59 3.21
N TRP A 43 2.01 -7.85 2.33
CA TRP A 43 1.36 -6.85 1.48
C TRP A 43 0.30 -7.47 0.58
N GLU A 44 0.61 -8.55 -0.13
CA GLU A 44 -0.35 -9.21 -1.03
C GLU A 44 -1.56 -9.81 -0.31
N GLU A 45 -1.36 -10.44 0.85
CA GLU A 45 -2.45 -11.02 1.63
C GLU A 45 -3.36 -9.94 2.21
N SER A 46 -2.78 -8.86 2.75
CA SER A 46 -3.53 -7.72 3.26
C SER A 46 -4.29 -7.01 2.13
N LEU A 47 -3.66 -6.81 0.97
CA LEU A 47 -4.31 -6.23 -0.21
C LEU A 47 -5.51 -7.07 -0.65
N LYS A 48 -5.37 -8.40 -0.75
CA LYS A 48 -6.48 -9.30 -1.10
C LYS A 48 -7.64 -9.22 -0.12
N LYS A 49 -7.38 -9.11 1.18
CA LYS A 49 -8.43 -8.98 2.20
C LYS A 49 -9.16 -7.64 2.12
N VAL A 50 -8.47 -6.54 1.81
CA VAL A 50 -9.11 -5.24 1.57
C VAL A 50 -9.98 -5.32 0.31
N LEU A 51 -9.44 -5.82 -0.80
CA LEU A 51 -10.15 -5.94 -2.07
C LEU A 51 -11.34 -6.91 -2.02
N ALA A 52 -11.31 -7.90 -1.11
CA ALA A 52 -12.45 -8.77 -0.86
C ALA A 52 -13.61 -8.08 -0.13
N LYS A 53 -13.35 -6.96 0.56
CA LYS A 53 -14.35 -6.20 1.32
C LYS A 53 -14.82 -4.94 0.60
N THR A 54 -13.97 -4.35 -0.25
CA THR A 54 -14.29 -3.12 -0.98
C THR A 54 -13.53 -3.03 -2.29
N ASP A 55 -14.21 -2.61 -3.35
CA ASP A 55 -13.65 -2.27 -4.65
C ASP A 55 -13.37 -0.76 -4.78
N LYS A 56 -13.82 0.07 -3.82
CA LYS A 56 -13.64 1.53 -3.81
C LYS A 56 -12.24 1.94 -3.32
N VAL A 57 -11.20 1.33 -3.89
CA VAL A 57 -9.81 1.60 -3.56
C VAL A 57 -9.00 1.75 -4.84
N VAL A 58 -7.99 2.61 -4.77
CA VAL A 58 -6.96 2.78 -5.79
C VAL A 58 -5.74 2.01 -5.30
N SER A 59 -5.25 1.07 -6.11
CA SER A 59 -4.13 0.21 -5.72
C SER A 59 -3.19 -0.05 -6.88
N GLY A 60 -1.88 0.03 -6.65
CA GLY A 60 -0.89 -0.28 -7.66
C GLY A 60 0.50 0.23 -7.27
N ASN A 61 1.35 0.48 -8.26
CA ASN A 61 2.72 0.90 -8.05
C ASN A 61 2.99 2.30 -8.64
N VAL A 62 3.36 3.26 -7.79
CA VAL A 62 3.69 4.64 -8.18
C VAL A 62 5.14 4.90 -7.81
N GLU A 63 5.97 5.25 -8.81
CA GLU A 63 7.39 5.55 -8.62
C GLU A 63 8.18 4.46 -7.86
N GLY A 64 7.86 3.17 -8.12
CA GLY A 64 8.50 2.03 -7.44
C GLY A 64 7.91 1.69 -6.07
N LYS A 65 6.88 2.41 -5.62
CA LYS A 65 6.22 2.19 -4.33
C LYS A 65 4.85 1.58 -4.53
N SER A 66 4.53 0.56 -3.74
CA SER A 66 3.21 -0.03 -3.73
C SER A 66 2.28 0.84 -2.88
N ILE A 67 1.12 1.18 -3.44
CA ILE A 67 0.15 2.10 -2.84
C ILE A 67 -1.23 1.45 -2.75
N LEU A 68 -1.97 1.80 -1.70
CA LEU A 68 -3.38 1.43 -1.52
C LEU A 68 -4.12 2.57 -0.82
N TYR A 69 -5.04 3.23 -1.52
CA TYR A 69 -5.67 4.47 -1.06
C TYR A 69 -7.15 4.53 -1.40
N SER A 70 -7.92 5.31 -0.64
CA SER A 70 -9.34 5.52 -0.89
C SER A 70 -9.81 6.91 -0.44
N ALA A 71 -10.87 7.41 -1.06
CA ALA A 71 -11.65 8.56 -0.60
C ALA A 71 -12.94 8.14 0.14
N ASP A 72 -13.29 6.85 0.12
CA ASP A 72 -14.49 6.33 0.77
C ASP A 72 -14.19 6.02 2.25
N GLU A 73 -14.98 6.60 3.16
CA GLU A 73 -14.75 6.46 4.61
C GLU A 73 -14.84 5.01 5.11
N GLU A 74 -15.64 4.16 4.48
CA GLU A 74 -15.73 2.74 4.84
C GLU A 74 -14.51 1.97 4.35
N ALA A 75 -14.07 2.23 3.12
CA ALA A 75 -12.83 1.66 2.59
C ALA A 75 -11.60 2.09 3.39
N ILE A 76 -11.52 3.35 3.82
CA ILE A 76 -10.43 3.87 4.68
C ILE A 76 -10.41 3.13 6.03
N LYS A 77 -11.58 2.84 6.62
CA LYS A 77 -11.67 2.04 7.86
C LYS A 77 -11.16 0.62 7.64
N ILE A 78 -11.58 -0.02 6.54
CA ILE A 78 -11.12 -1.37 6.19
C ILE A 78 -9.59 -1.41 6.03
N ILE A 79 -9.01 -0.42 5.33
CA ILE A 79 -7.56 -0.30 5.17
C ILE A 79 -6.89 -0.15 6.55
N LYS A 80 -7.42 0.72 7.40
CA LYS A 80 -6.88 0.95 8.76
C LYS A 80 -6.94 -0.30 9.63
N GLU A 81 -8.01 -1.08 9.53
CA GLU A 81 -8.17 -2.31 10.29
C GLU A 81 -7.20 -3.40 9.81
N GLU A 82 -7.01 -3.54 8.50
CA GLU A 82 -6.08 -4.53 7.95
C GLU A 82 -4.61 -4.16 8.19
N PHE A 83 -4.27 -2.89 8.01
CA PHE A 83 -2.92 -2.35 8.22
C PHE A 83 -2.79 -1.63 9.57
N SER A 84 -3.34 -2.23 10.64
CA SER A 84 -3.41 -1.59 11.97
C SER A 84 -2.04 -1.21 12.57
N GLU A 85 -0.97 -1.82 12.07
CA GLU A 85 0.43 -1.58 12.44
C GLU A 85 1.02 -0.33 11.76
N LEU A 86 0.39 0.13 10.68
CA LEU A 86 0.86 1.24 9.85
C LEU A 86 0.00 2.49 10.05
N GLU A 87 0.64 3.65 9.99
CA GLU A 87 -0.07 4.92 10.00
C GLU A 87 -0.63 5.24 8.62
N LEU A 88 -1.91 5.64 8.58
CA LEU A 88 -2.53 6.12 7.35
C LEU A 88 -1.86 7.41 6.88
N GLN A 89 -1.45 7.42 5.63
CA GLN A 89 -0.93 8.59 4.95
C GLN A 89 -2.03 9.23 4.11
N THR A 90 -1.86 10.50 3.76
CA THR A 90 -2.78 11.23 2.88
C THR A 90 -2.02 11.70 1.66
N ILE A 91 -2.58 11.48 0.48
CA ILE A 91 -2.00 11.91 -0.81
C ILE A 91 -3.08 12.58 -1.67
N GLU A 92 -2.67 13.40 -2.63
CA GLU A 92 -3.60 13.92 -3.64
C GLU A 92 -3.79 12.88 -4.74
N TYR A 93 -5.04 12.69 -5.17
CA TYR A 93 -5.40 11.78 -6.25
C TYR A 93 -4.62 12.08 -7.54
N GLU A 94 -4.33 13.35 -7.80
CA GLU A 94 -3.53 13.81 -8.95
C GLU A 94 -2.10 13.24 -8.96
N ASP A 95 -1.54 12.91 -7.79
CA ASP A 95 -0.23 12.27 -7.69
C ASP A 95 -0.28 10.79 -8.13
N ILE A 96 -1.48 10.18 -8.17
CA ILE A 96 -1.70 8.77 -8.54
C ILE A 96 -2.08 8.60 -10.02
N ILE A 97 -2.69 9.62 -10.65
CA ILE A 97 -3.14 9.61 -12.07
C ILE A 97 -2.00 9.26 -13.05
N ARG A 98 -0.73 9.37 -12.63
CA ARG A 98 0.43 8.98 -13.44
C ARG A 98 0.64 7.47 -13.57
N CYS A 99 -0.16 6.65 -12.91
CA CYS A 99 -0.02 5.20 -13.00
C CYS A 99 -1.00 4.59 -13.99
N GLU A 100 -0.50 4.18 -15.15
CA GLU A 100 -1.27 3.58 -16.26
C GLU A 100 -1.97 2.25 -15.89
N HIS A 101 -1.65 1.63 -14.74
CA HIS A 101 -2.20 0.34 -14.29
C HIS A 101 -2.67 0.30 -12.82
N CYS A 102 -2.70 1.42 -12.08
CA CYS A 102 -3.04 1.45 -10.64
C CYS A 102 -4.53 1.64 -10.32
N ILE A 103 -5.38 1.74 -11.32
CA ILE A 103 -6.76 2.16 -11.13
C ILE A 103 -7.65 0.92 -11.11
N THR A 104 -7.83 0.35 -9.92
CA THR A 104 -8.92 -0.60 -9.64
C THR A 104 -10.28 0.09 -9.52
N HIS A 105 -10.28 1.39 -9.15
CA HIS A 105 -11.46 2.26 -9.11
C HIS A 105 -11.06 3.69 -9.46
N ASP A 106 -11.65 4.24 -10.52
CA ASP A 106 -11.42 5.62 -10.95
C ASP A 106 -12.42 6.54 -10.23
N TYR A 107 -11.91 7.58 -9.55
CA TYR A 107 -12.74 8.57 -8.86
C TYR A 107 -13.07 9.79 -9.73
N LEU A 108 -12.55 9.86 -10.95
CA LEU A 108 -12.80 10.89 -11.95
C LEU A 108 -13.69 10.39 -13.12
N GLU A 109 -13.86 9.08 -13.28
CA GLU A 109 -14.93 8.52 -14.12
C GLU A 109 -16.22 8.38 -13.30
N GLU A 110 -17.13 9.35 -13.47
CA GLU A 110 -18.55 9.25 -13.05
C GLU A 110 -19.39 8.43 -14.04
#